data_AF-A0A673J078-F1
#
_entry.id   AF-A0A673J078-F1
#
_cell.length_a   1.000
_cell.length_b   1.000
_cell.length_c   1.000
_cell.angle_alpha   90.00
_cell.angle_beta   90.00
_cell.angle_gamma   90.00
#
_symmetry.space_group_name_H-M   'P 1'
#
loop_
_entity.id
_entity.type
_entity.pdbx_description
1 polymer ?
#
loop_
_entity_poly.entity_id
_entity_poly.type
_entity_poly.pdbx_seq_one_letter_code
_entity_poly.pdbx_strand_id
1 'polypeptide(L)' 'MDGIIGRLLSFSFFVILIPLFIFIGGHIALKNPDCSWDHKNNPEPWNKLGPNDQYKLFTVNMDYSKLKKDRPDF' A
#
# COMPACT_ATOMS: atom_id res chain seq x y z
N MET A 1 -28.49 29.67 -12.27
CA MET A 1 -27.95 28.40 -12.82
C MET A 1 -26.66 28.01 -12.07
N ASP A 2 -26.57 28.30 -10.78
CA ASP A 2 -26.95 27.45 -9.63
C ASP A 2 -25.84 26.44 -9.32
N GLY A 3 -24.88 26.88 -8.50
CA GLY A 3 -23.73 26.09 -8.01
C GLY A 3 -24.09 24.83 -7.21
N ILE A 4 -25.37 24.45 -7.18
CA ILE A 4 -25.90 23.18 -6.68
C ILE A 4 -25.38 22.02 -7.53
N ILE A 5 -25.35 22.15 -8.87
CA ILE A 5 -24.83 21.10 -9.76
C ILE A 5 -23.33 20.89 -9.52
N GLY A 6 -22.56 21.97 -9.35
CA GLY A 6 -21.13 21.89 -9.01
C GLY A 6 -20.86 21.24 -7.65
N ARG A 7 -21.68 21.54 -6.63
CA ARG A 7 -21.57 20.90 -5.29
C ARG A 7 -21.97 19.43 -5.32
N LEU A 8 -22.99 19.04 -6.09
CA LEU A 8 -23.40 17.64 -6.24
C LEU A 8 -22.35 16.83 -7.02
N LEU A 9 -21.78 17.41 -8.08
CA LEU A 9 -20.71 16.78 -8.85
C LEU A 9 -19.44 16.60 -8.00
N SER A 10 -19.09 17.62 -7.21
CA SER A 10 -17.95 17.57 -6.28
C SER A 10 -18.17 16.55 -5.17
N PHE A 11 -19.36 16.51 -4.55
CA PHE A 11 -19.69 15.56 -3.50
C PHE A 11 -19.66 14.11 -4.00
N SER A 12 -20.20 13.85 -5.19
CA SER A 12 -20.17 12.53 -5.82
C SER A 12 -18.74 12.10 -6.17
N PHE A 13 -17.90 13.02 -6.63
CA PHE A 13 -16.48 12.75 -6.94
C PHE A 13 -15.68 12.33 -5.69
N PHE A 14 -15.90 13.01 -4.55
CA PHE A 14 -15.25 12.62 -3.29
C PHE A 14 -15.71 11.26 -2.79
N VAL A 15 -17.00 10.95 -2.88
CA VAL A 15 -17.53 9.65 -2.45
C VAL A 15 -16.94 8.50 -3.26
N ILE A 16 -16.67 8.69 -4.55
CA ILE A 16 -16.05 7.68 -5.42
C ILE A 16 -14.54 7.52 -5.12
N LEU A 17 -13.85 8.58 -4.69
CA LEU A 17 -12.41 8.54 -4.41
C LEU A 17 -12.06 7.99 -3.02
N ILE A 18 -12.94 8.12 -2.04
CA ILE A 18 -12.72 7.59 -0.67
C ILE A 18 -12.31 6.10 -0.66
N PRO A 19 -13.03 5.16 -1.32
CA PRO A 19 -12.62 3.76 -1.32
C PRO A 19 -11.26 3.52 -1.99
N LEU A 20 -10.90 4.31 -3.01
CA LEU A 20 -9.59 4.25 -3.67
C LEU A 20 -8.45 4.67 -2.72
N PHE A 21 -8.64 5.75 -1.97
CA PHE A 21 -7.65 6.22 -0.99
C PHE A 21 -7.47 5.24 0.17
N ILE A 22 -8.54 4.60 0.63
CA ILE A 22 -8.47 3.58 1.69
C ILE A 22 -7.68 2.36 1.19
N PHE A 23 -7.91 1.93 -0.06
CA PHE A 23 -7.22 0.78 -0.62
C PHE A 23 -5.71 1.02 -0.81
N ILE A 24 -5.35 2.19 -1.35
CA ILE A 24 -3.94 2.56 -1.56
C ILE A 24 -3.25 2.83 -0.22
N GLY A 25 -3.88 3.63 0.66
CA GLY A 25 -3.31 4.01 1.96
C GLY A 25 -3.18 2.83 2.92
N GLY A 26 -4.19 1.96 3.01
CA GLY A 26 -4.15 0.78 3.87
C GLY A 26 -3.07 -0.23 3.44
N HIS A 27 -2.84 -0.36 2.12
CA HIS A 27 -1.77 -1.22 1.62
C HIS A 27 -0.38 -0.70 2.01
N ILE A 28 -0.14 0.61 1.86
CA ILE A 28 1.13 1.24 2.20
C ILE A 28 1.38 1.16 3.71
N ALA A 29 0.38 1.46 4.54
CA ALA A 29 0.56 1.52 5.99
C ALA A 29 0.87 0.17 6.67
N LEU A 30 0.51 -0.94 6.01
CA LEU A 30 0.70 -2.30 6.56
C LEU A 30 1.86 -3.05 5.91
N LYS A 31 2.17 -2.79 4.64
CA LYS A 31 3.17 -3.55 3.88
C LYS A 31 4.43 -2.78 3.53
N ASN A 32 4.46 -1.46 3.75
CA ASN A 32 5.66 -0.67 3.47
C ASN A 32 6.60 -0.68 4.70
N PRO A 33 7.86 -1.12 4.56
CA PRO A 33 8.84 -1.09 5.66
C PRO A 33 9.09 0.32 6.20
N ASP A 34 8.96 1.35 5.36
CA ASP A 34 9.27 2.73 5.73
C ASP A 34 8.16 3.42 6.55
N CYS A 35 6.94 2.88 6.51
CA CYS A 35 5.78 3.43 7.21
C CYS A 35 4.86 2.29 7.64
N SER A 36 5.38 1.43 8.51
CA SER A 36 4.68 0.31 9.13
C SER A 36 3.92 0.78 10.36
N TRP A 37 2.63 0.44 10.50
CA TRP A 37 1.88 0.70 11.74
C TRP A 37 2.04 -0.42 12.80
N ASP A 38 2.67 -1.55 12.45
CA ASP A 38 2.93 -2.66 13.38
C ASP A 38 4.24 -2.43 14.15
N HIS A 39 4.22 -1.53 15.14
CA HIS A 39 5.39 -1.23 15.97
C HIS A 39 5.59 -2.19 17.17
N LYS A 40 4.61 -3.07 17.46
CA LYS A 40 4.66 -3.94 18.66
C LYS A 40 5.13 -5.36 18.36
N ASN A 41 4.70 -5.94 17.24
CA ASN A 41 5.00 -7.32 16.88
C ASN A 41 6.05 -7.40 15.76
N ASN A 42 6.61 -6.26 15.35
CA ASN A 42 7.61 -6.14 14.30
C ASN A 42 8.56 -4.97 14.60
N PRO A 43 9.41 -5.08 15.65
CA PRO A 43 10.34 -4.01 16.02
C PRO A 43 11.26 -3.60 14.87
N GLU A 44 11.50 -4.53 13.94
CA GLU A 44 12.27 -4.33 12.72
C GLU A 44 11.40 -4.64 11.50
N PRO A 45 10.77 -3.62 10.86
CA PRO A 45 9.81 -3.82 9.78
C PRO A 45 10.31 -4.72 8.65
N TRP A 46 11.63 -4.68 8.41
CA TRP A 46 12.34 -5.44 7.40
C TRP A 46 12.46 -6.94 7.68
N ASN A 47 12.29 -7.42 8.91
CA ASN A 47 12.45 -8.85 9.24
C ASN A 47 11.34 -9.73 8.66
N LYS A 48 10.15 -9.17 8.42
CA LYS A 48 9.02 -9.89 7.81
C LYS A 48 9.00 -9.82 6.29
N LEU A 49 9.86 -9.02 5.67
CA LEU A 49 9.88 -8.89 4.20
C LEU A 49 10.64 -10.05 3.57
N GLY A 50 9.89 -10.92 2.89
CA GLY A 50 10.45 -11.96 2.05
C GLY A 50 11.01 -11.41 0.73
N PRO A 51 11.89 -12.16 0.06
CA PRO A 51 12.39 -11.81 -1.28
C PRO A 51 11.28 -11.63 -2.32
N ASN A 52 10.14 -12.29 -2.09
CA ASN A 52 8.97 -12.27 -2.97
C ASN A 52 7.96 -11.19 -2.59
N ASP A 53 8.15 -10.53 -1.45
CA ASP A 53 7.24 -9.48 -1.01
C ASP A 53 7.53 -8.20 -1.76
N GLN A 54 6.54 -7.80 -2.56
CA GLN A 54 6.59 -6.57 -3.30
C GLN A 54 6.16 -5.42 -2.39
N TYR A 55 7.14 -4.67 -1.87
CA TYR A 55 6.89 -3.45 -1.09
C TYR A 55 6.62 -2.22 -1.97
N LYS A 56 6.95 -2.27 -3.27
CA LYS A 56 6.65 -1.22 -4.26
C LYS A 56 5.30 -1.48 -4.91
N LEU A 57 4.45 -0.47 -5.08
CA LEU A 57 3.13 -0.68 -5.72
C LEU A 57 3.21 -1.30 -7.12
N PHE A 58 4.29 -1.10 -7.87
CA PHE A 58 4.49 -1.72 -9.17
C PHE A 58 5.98 -1.95 -9.49
N THR A 59 6.27 -3.00 -10.25
CA THR A 59 7.59 -3.28 -10.84
C THR A 59 7.42 -3.91 -12.22
N VAL A 60 7.96 -3.28 -13.28
CA VAL A 60 7.66 -3.66 -14.68
C VAL A 60 8.27 -5.00 -15.10
N ASN A 61 9.45 -5.34 -14.61
CA ASN A 61 10.27 -6.41 -15.19
C ASN A 61 10.79 -7.43 -14.17
N MET A 62 10.19 -7.48 -12.97
CA MET A 62 10.63 -8.38 -11.90
C MET A 62 9.77 -9.65 -11.88
N ASP A 63 10.43 -10.80 -12.00
CA ASP A 63 9.82 -12.12 -11.88
C ASP A 63 10.05 -12.66 -10.47
N TYR A 64 9.08 -12.44 -9.58
CA TYR A 64 9.13 -12.86 -8.18
C TYR A 64 9.11 -14.38 -7.99
N SER A 65 8.79 -15.16 -9.02
CA SER A 65 8.83 -16.64 -8.92
C SER A 65 10.25 -17.19 -8.80
N LYS A 66 11.25 -16.41 -9.21
CA LYS A 66 12.67 -16.79 -9.23
C LYS A 66 13.45 -16.28 -8.02
N LEU A 67 12.86 -15.38 -7.24
CA LEU A 67 13.49 -14.81 -6.05
C LEU A 67 13.47 -15.86 -4.92
N LYS A 68 14.65 -16.18 -4.39
CA LYS A 68 14.82 -17.11 -3.27
C LYS A 68 15.53 -16.41 -2.11
N LYS A 69 15.19 -16.83 -0.89
CA LYS A 69 15.85 -16.33 0.31
C LYS A 69 17.16 -17.08 0.47
N ASP A 70 18.27 -16.43 0.13
CA ASP A 70 19.62 -17.04 0.18
C ASP A 70 20.17 -17.20 1.62
N ARG A 71 19.56 -16.55 2.61
CA ARG A 71 20.07 -16.51 3.99
C ARG A 71 19.00 -16.89 5.02
N PRO A 72 19.35 -17.64 6.07
CA PRO A 72 18.43 -17.95 7.16
C PRO A 72 17.94 -16.69 7.87
N ASP A 73 16.78 -16.80 8.49
CA ASP A 73 16.21 -15.73 9.33
C ASP A 73 17.14 -15.42 10.51
N PHE A 74 17.16 -14.14 10.94
CA PHE A 74 17.90 -13.67 12.11
C PHE A 74 17.17 -13.99 13.41
#